data_AF-A0A1B6HNT5-F1
#
_entry.id   AF-A0A1B6HNT5-F1
#
_cell.length_a   1.000
_cell.length_b   1.000
_cell.length_c   1.000
_cell.angle_alpha   90.00
_cell.angle_beta   90.00
_cell.angle_gamma   90.00
#
_symmetry.space_group_name_H-M   'P 1'
#
loop_
_entity.id
_entity.type
_entity.pdbx_description
1 polymer ?
#
loop_
_entity_poly.entity_id
_entity_poly.type
_entity_poly.pdbx_seq_one_letter_code
_entity_poly.pdbx_strand_id
1 'polypeptide(L)'
;MIKIKTLSLRTRSSLKALEKHKEEQLTAVETRMLSVQHSTLSKRFQSAMADYQAVLAHHKDQTESHIKTQLRIAGVTHQTPEELEALLDNETTQVFVDNYVQETQAMKTALQDAKMRHKEMLELEKSIKEMHDLFTDLATMVHTQGEMINVIEYNIEHGTTKVADGNTEMSKAYTKKKSARRKKLWCFILVLCIVGIILAYVALHTLITSIFTF
;
A
#
# COMPACT_ATOMS: atom_id res chain seq x y z
N MET A 1 -16.88 1.32 20.87
CA MET A 1 -16.91 1.55 19.40
C MET A 1 -16.20 2.83 18.95
N ILE A 2 -16.51 4.01 19.50
CA ILE A 2 -15.97 5.31 19.01
C ILE A 2 -14.43 5.33 18.88
N LYS A 3 -13.70 4.75 19.85
CA LYS A 3 -12.23 4.70 19.81
C LYS A 3 -11.69 3.85 18.64
N ILE A 4 -12.28 2.68 18.39
CA ILE A 4 -11.86 1.77 17.30
C ILE A 4 -12.17 2.42 15.94
N LYS A 5 -13.35 3.05 15.80
CA LYS A 5 -13.71 3.82 14.60
C LYS A 5 -12.69 4.91 14.30
N THR A 6 -12.43 5.80 15.26
CA THR A 6 -11.48 6.91 15.07
C THR A 6 -10.07 6.42 14.75
N LEU A 7 -9.62 5.35 15.41
CA LEU A 7 -8.33 4.74 15.13
C LEU A 7 -8.28 4.15 13.71
N SER A 8 -9.33 3.45 13.30
CA SER A 8 -9.44 2.84 11.96
C SER A 8 -9.43 3.91 10.86
N LEU A 9 -10.19 4.99 11.05
CA LEU A 9 -10.21 6.13 10.12
C LEU A 9 -8.83 6.80 10.05
N ARG A 10 -8.14 6.94 11.18
CA ARG A 10 -6.78 7.51 11.21
C ARG A 10 -5.79 6.60 10.47
N THR A 11 -5.79 5.30 10.75
CA THR A 11 -4.93 4.32 10.06
C THR A 11 -5.17 4.34 8.56
N ARG A 12 -6.44 4.37 8.13
CA ARG A 12 -6.82 4.53 6.72
C ARG A 12 -6.25 5.81 6.10
N SER A 13 -6.41 6.95 6.78
CA SER A 13 -5.87 8.22 6.29
C SER A 13 -4.34 8.20 6.20
N SER A 14 -3.66 7.59 7.16
CA SER A 14 -2.20 7.41 7.13
C SER A 14 -1.75 6.51 5.98
N LEU A 15 -2.48 5.43 5.68
CA LEU A 15 -2.23 4.58 4.51
C LEU A 15 -2.40 5.36 3.21
N LYS A 16 -3.51 6.09 3.03
CA LYS A 16 -3.73 6.95 1.84
C LYS A 16 -2.66 8.04 1.70
N ALA A 17 -2.15 8.58 2.81
CA ALA A 17 -1.06 9.55 2.78
C ALA A 17 0.27 8.93 2.32
N LEU A 18 0.57 7.69 2.73
CA LEU A 18 1.74 6.95 2.24
C LEU A 18 1.65 6.67 0.73
N GLU A 19 0.46 6.36 0.23
CA GLU A 19 0.20 6.18 -1.20
C GLU A 19 0.45 7.48 -1.98
N LYS A 20 -0.02 8.63 -1.49
CA LYS A 20 0.26 9.93 -2.10
C LYS A 20 1.75 10.30 -2.09
N HIS A 21 2.46 10.00 -1.01
CA HIS A 21 3.90 10.26 -0.91
C HIS A 21 4.70 9.51 -1.98
N LYS A 22 4.17 8.39 -2.49
CA LYS A 22 4.76 7.61 -3.58
C LYS A 22 4.78 8.34 -4.92
N GLU A 23 3.88 9.31 -5.14
CA GLU A 23 3.77 10.08 -6.38
C GLU A 23 4.79 11.23 -6.47
N GLU A 24 5.46 11.56 -5.35
CA GLU A 24 6.59 12.50 -5.33
C GLU A 24 7.88 11.81 -5.83
N GLN A 25 8.85 12.58 -6.34
CA GLN A 25 10.11 12.04 -6.88
C GLN A 25 10.95 11.32 -5.81
N LEU A 26 10.64 10.05 -5.58
CA LEU A 26 11.40 9.13 -4.73
C LEU A 26 12.36 8.30 -5.57
N THR A 27 13.47 7.88 -4.97
CA THR A 27 14.35 6.90 -5.60
C THR A 27 13.67 5.53 -5.68
N ALA A 28 14.07 4.69 -6.63
CA ALA A 28 13.47 3.37 -6.82
C ALA A 28 13.51 2.48 -5.55
N VAL A 29 14.56 2.62 -4.74
CA VAL A 29 14.71 1.91 -3.46
C VAL A 29 13.70 2.41 -2.42
N GLU A 30 13.53 3.72 -2.29
CA GLU A 30 12.54 4.33 -1.40
C GLU A 30 11.12 3.96 -1.83
N THR A 31 10.83 4.00 -3.14
CA THR A 31 9.54 3.57 -3.69
C THR A 31 9.26 2.09 -3.35
N ARG A 32 10.25 1.20 -3.46
CA ARG A 32 10.09 -0.22 -3.06
C ARG A 32 9.81 -0.35 -1.57
N MET A 33 10.63 0.31 -0.74
CA MET A 33 10.50 0.25 0.71
C MET A 33 9.12 0.72 1.16
N LEU A 34 8.66 1.87 0.64
CA LEU A 34 7.33 2.40 0.93
C LEU A 34 6.22 1.47 0.43
N SER A 35 6.36 0.85 -0.74
CA SER A 35 5.38 -0.11 -1.28
C SER A 35 5.24 -1.34 -0.40
N VAL A 36 6.36 -1.89 0.09
CA VAL A 36 6.37 -3.05 0.98
C VAL A 36 5.75 -2.69 2.33
N GLN A 37 6.11 -1.53 2.90
CA GLN A 37 5.53 -1.04 4.16
C GLN A 37 4.03 -0.83 4.05
N HIS A 38 3.59 -0.14 3.00
CA HIS A 38 2.18 0.10 2.71
C HIS A 38 1.42 -1.23 2.57
N SER A 39 1.94 -2.20 1.81
CA SER A 39 1.28 -3.50 1.61
C SER A 39 1.17 -4.30 2.90
N THR A 40 2.25 -4.32 3.68
CA THR A 40 2.27 -5.02 4.97
C THR A 40 1.27 -4.40 5.94
N LEU A 41 1.22 -3.07 6.02
CA LEU A 41 0.32 -2.36 6.92
C LEU A 41 -1.14 -2.49 6.49
N SER A 42 -1.45 -2.37 5.19
CA SER A 42 -2.79 -2.58 4.64
C SER A 42 -3.31 -3.99 4.93
N LYS A 43 -2.48 -5.03 4.72
CA LYS A 43 -2.87 -6.43 5.03
C LYS A 43 -3.12 -6.65 6.53
N ARG A 44 -2.25 -6.13 7.39
CA ARG A 44 -2.45 -6.21 8.86
C ARG A 44 -3.72 -5.49 9.29
N PHE A 45 -3.98 -4.33 8.71
CA PHE A 45 -5.18 -3.55 9.01
C PHE A 45 -6.44 -4.27 8.53
N GLN A 46 -6.43 -4.84 7.32
CA GLN A 46 -7.52 -5.66 6.79
C GLN A 46 -7.81 -6.87 7.70
N SER A 47 -6.78 -7.59 8.16
CA SER A 47 -6.95 -8.71 9.09
C SER A 47 -7.59 -8.28 10.40
N ALA A 48 -7.08 -7.21 11.02
CA ALA A 48 -7.65 -6.69 12.27
C ALA A 48 -9.10 -6.21 12.11
N MET A 49 -9.46 -5.67 10.94
CA MET A 49 -10.84 -5.30 10.62
C MET A 49 -11.75 -6.52 10.46
N ALA A 50 -11.27 -7.57 9.81
CA ALA A 50 -12.01 -8.83 9.68
C ALA A 50 -12.28 -9.47 11.05
N ASP A 51 -11.26 -9.51 11.92
CA ASP A 51 -11.39 -10.00 13.30
C ASP A 51 -12.42 -9.17 14.08
N TYR A 52 -12.35 -7.85 13.96
CA TYR A 52 -13.31 -6.96 14.60
C TYR A 52 -14.74 -7.17 14.09
N GLN A 53 -14.92 -7.38 12.79
CA GLN A 53 -16.24 -7.67 12.20
C GLN A 53 -16.80 -9.00 12.71
N ALA A 54 -15.97 -10.04 12.86
CA ALA A 54 -16.38 -11.30 13.46
C ALA A 54 -16.85 -11.11 14.91
N VAL A 55 -16.15 -10.30 15.69
CA VAL A 55 -16.56 -9.95 17.07
C VAL A 55 -17.89 -9.20 17.08
N LEU A 56 -18.09 -8.23 16.18
CA LEU A 56 -19.34 -7.48 16.08
C LEU A 56 -20.52 -8.38 15.68
N ALA A 57 -20.32 -9.30 14.72
CA ALA A 57 -21.33 -10.27 14.31
C ALA A 57 -21.72 -11.17 15.47
N HIS A 58 -20.74 -11.72 16.19
CA HIS A 58 -21.01 -12.53 17.37
C HIS A 58 -21.76 -11.76 18.47
N HIS A 59 -21.38 -10.51 18.72
CA HIS A 59 -22.07 -9.65 19.69
C HIS A 59 -23.51 -9.35 19.26
N LYS A 60 -23.76 -9.21 17.95
CA LYS A 60 -25.12 -9.05 17.40
C LYS A 60 -25.97 -10.27 17.72
N ASP A 61 -25.48 -11.46 17.39
CA ASP A 61 -26.19 -12.72 17.61
C ASP A 61 -26.52 -12.93 19.09
N GLN A 62 -25.56 -12.62 19.98
CA GLN A 62 -25.78 -12.66 21.42
C GLN A 62 -26.86 -11.68 21.86
N THR A 63 -26.78 -10.41 21.43
CA THR A 63 -27.76 -9.39 21.81
C THR A 63 -29.16 -9.78 21.32
N GLU A 64 -29.28 -10.32 20.11
CA GLU A 64 -30.55 -10.80 19.55
C GLU A 64 -31.14 -11.96 20.36
N SER A 65 -30.31 -12.94 20.73
CA SER A 65 -30.74 -14.06 21.59
C SER A 65 -31.23 -13.57 22.96
N HIS A 66 -30.54 -12.59 23.55
CA HIS A 66 -30.93 -12.00 24.82
C HIS A 66 -32.27 -11.26 24.72
N ILE A 67 -32.49 -10.47 23.66
CA ILE A 67 -33.78 -9.78 23.43
C ILE A 67 -34.91 -10.80 23.28
N LYS A 68 -34.74 -11.82 22.44
CA LYS A 68 -35.74 -12.89 22.25
C LYS A 68 -36.09 -13.58 23.58
N THR A 69 -35.09 -13.84 24.41
CA THR A 69 -35.30 -14.44 25.73
C THR A 69 -36.10 -13.51 26.66
N GLN A 70 -35.75 -12.22 26.71
CA GLN A 70 -36.45 -11.25 27.56
C GLN A 70 -37.89 -11.00 27.10
N LEU A 71 -38.14 -10.96 25.79
CA LEU A 71 -39.48 -10.86 25.23
C LEU A 71 -40.35 -12.07 25.59
N ARG A 72 -39.78 -13.28 25.52
CA ARG A 72 -40.47 -14.50 25.96
C ARG A 72 -40.82 -14.46 27.45
N ILE A 73 -39.93 -13.95 28.30
CA ILE A 73 -40.20 -13.74 29.74
C ILE A 73 -41.29 -12.70 29.96
N ALA A 74 -41.31 -11.64 29.15
CA ALA A 74 -42.34 -10.60 29.16
C ALA A 74 -43.69 -11.05 28.55
N GLY A 75 -43.82 -12.32 28.13
CA GLY A 75 -45.06 -12.87 27.55
C GLY A 75 -45.28 -12.53 26.07
N VAL A 76 -44.32 -11.89 25.41
CA VAL A 76 -44.39 -11.54 23.99
C VAL A 76 -43.90 -12.73 23.17
N THR A 77 -44.82 -13.60 22.74
CA THR A 77 -44.50 -14.91 22.13
C THR A 77 -45.08 -15.14 20.73
N HIS A 78 -46.05 -14.32 20.28
CA HIS A 78 -46.80 -14.53 19.04
C HIS A 78 -46.91 -13.27 18.18
N GLN A 79 -45.80 -12.54 18.01
CA GLN A 79 -45.79 -11.34 17.17
C GLN A 79 -44.95 -11.53 15.91
N THR A 80 -45.39 -10.85 14.85
CA THR A 80 -44.60 -10.70 13.63
C THR A 80 -43.34 -9.85 13.90
N PRO A 81 -42.26 -10.00 13.12
CA PRO A 81 -41.06 -9.18 13.26
C PRO A 81 -41.35 -7.67 13.25
N GLU A 82 -42.28 -7.23 12.40
CA GLU A 82 -42.66 -5.83 12.28
C GLU A 82 -43.41 -5.30 13.53
N GLU A 83 -44.32 -6.10 14.09
CA GLU A 83 -45.01 -5.75 15.34
C GLU A 83 -44.04 -5.70 16.53
N LEU A 84 -43.03 -6.58 16.52
CA LEU A 84 -42.02 -6.63 17.55
C LEU A 84 -41.07 -5.43 17.51
N GLU A 85 -40.62 -5.01 16.32
CA GLU A 85 -39.88 -3.76 16.15
C GLU A 85 -40.71 -2.57 16.62
N ALA A 86 -41.98 -2.48 16.23
CA ALA A 86 -42.86 -1.40 16.66
C ALA A 86 -43.07 -1.34 18.18
N LEU A 87 -43.07 -2.49 18.88
CA LEU A 87 -43.11 -2.56 20.34
C LEU A 87 -41.82 -2.05 21.00
N LEU A 88 -40.67 -2.33 20.38
CA LEU A 88 -39.36 -1.96 20.91
C LEU A 88 -39.02 -0.49 20.62
N ASP A 89 -39.45 0.05 19.47
CA ASP A 89 -39.20 1.42 19.03
C ASP A 89 -40.11 2.49 19.66
N ASN A 90 -41.34 2.15 20.05
CA ASN A 90 -42.24 3.13 20.65
C ASN A 90 -41.76 3.56 22.06
N GLU A 91 -41.50 4.86 22.26
CA GLU A 91 -41.25 5.43 23.60
C GLU A 91 -42.50 5.38 24.51
N THR A 92 -43.69 5.27 23.93
CA THR A 92 -45.01 5.30 24.58
C THR A 92 -45.66 3.93 24.79
N THR A 93 -44.89 2.84 24.85
CA THR A 93 -45.41 1.48 25.13
C THR A 93 -45.94 1.31 26.57
N GLN A 94 -46.18 2.37 27.34
CA GLN A 94 -46.97 2.25 28.57
C GLN A 94 -48.42 1.84 28.27
N VAL A 95 -48.98 2.25 27.13
CA VAL A 95 -50.41 2.03 26.80
C VAL A 95 -50.70 0.62 26.26
N PHE A 96 -49.68 -0.08 25.71
CA PHE A 96 -49.83 -1.44 25.20
C PHE A 96 -49.42 -2.53 26.21
N VAL A 97 -48.66 -2.16 27.23
CA VAL A 97 -48.23 -3.04 28.33
C VAL A 97 -49.41 -3.52 29.17
N ASP A 98 -50.45 -2.70 29.34
CA ASP A 98 -51.60 -3.02 30.20
C ASP A 98 -52.48 -4.19 29.69
N ASN A 99 -52.40 -4.54 28.40
CA ASN A 99 -53.15 -5.69 27.86
C ASN A 99 -52.37 -7.01 27.85
N TYR A 100 -51.03 -6.98 27.95
CA TYR A 100 -50.17 -8.15 27.73
C TYR A 100 -49.32 -8.54 28.94
N VAL A 101 -48.93 -7.55 29.75
CA VAL A 101 -48.23 -7.81 30.99
C VAL A 101 -49.28 -8.17 32.03
N GLN A 102 -49.46 -9.47 32.27
CA GLN A 102 -49.96 -9.89 33.59
C GLN A 102 -49.12 -9.16 34.62
N GLU A 103 -49.79 -8.55 35.60
CA GLU A 103 -49.39 -7.47 36.53
C GLU A 103 -48.16 -7.76 37.43
N THR A 104 -47.24 -8.59 36.98
CA THR A 104 -46.06 -9.06 37.67
C THR A 104 -44.90 -8.13 37.34
N GLN A 105 -44.29 -7.55 38.37
CA GLN A 105 -43.12 -6.67 38.26
C GLN A 105 -42.00 -7.25 37.37
N ALA A 106 -41.82 -8.58 37.40
CA ALA A 106 -40.81 -9.29 36.61
C ALA A 106 -40.99 -9.13 35.08
N MET A 107 -42.23 -9.11 34.57
CA MET A 107 -42.51 -8.97 33.14
C MET A 107 -42.26 -7.53 32.66
N LYS A 108 -42.59 -6.52 33.49
CA LYS A 108 -42.27 -5.11 33.20
C LYS A 108 -40.77 -4.87 33.11
N THR A 109 -40.00 -5.45 34.04
CA THR A 109 -38.53 -5.36 34.03
C THR A 109 -37.94 -6.05 32.80
N ALA A 110 -38.40 -7.26 32.45
CA ALA A 110 -37.93 -7.98 31.27
C ALA A 110 -38.17 -7.19 29.96
N LEU A 111 -39.32 -6.54 29.82
CA LEU A 111 -39.63 -5.72 28.64
C LEU A 111 -38.74 -4.46 28.56
N GLN A 112 -38.50 -3.78 29.70
CA GLN A 112 -37.60 -2.64 29.74
C GLN A 112 -36.16 -3.04 29.37
N ASP A 113 -35.69 -4.17 29.87
CA ASP A 113 -34.38 -4.73 29.52
C ASP A 113 -34.31 -5.05 28.02
N ALA A 114 -35.35 -5.67 27.44
CA ALA A 114 -35.41 -5.96 26.01
C ALA A 114 -35.30 -4.68 25.16
N LYS A 115 -36.01 -3.60 25.54
CA LYS A 115 -35.94 -2.30 24.87
C LYS A 115 -34.56 -1.65 24.94
N MET A 116 -33.96 -1.64 26.13
CA MET A 116 -32.60 -1.11 26.31
C MET A 116 -31.61 -1.85 25.41
N ARG A 117 -31.69 -3.18 25.37
CA ARG A 117 -30.85 -4.02 24.49
C ARG A 117 -31.14 -3.81 23.01
N HIS A 118 -32.39 -3.55 22.63
CA HIS A 118 -32.74 -3.23 21.25
C HIS A 118 -32.07 -1.93 20.79
N LYS A 119 -32.07 -0.90 21.65
CA LYS A 119 -31.34 0.34 21.36
C LYS A 119 -29.83 0.12 21.20
N GLU A 120 -29.23 -0.71 22.06
CA GLU A 120 -27.82 -1.11 21.92
C GLU A 120 -27.56 -1.85 20.59
N MET A 121 -28.50 -2.70 20.15
CA MET A 121 -28.43 -3.42 18.88
C MET A 121 -28.46 -2.46 17.69
N LEU A 122 -29.33 -1.44 17.69
CA LEU A 122 -29.38 -0.44 16.64
C LEU A 122 -28.05 0.34 16.52
N GLU A 123 -27.42 0.68 17.66
CA GLU A 123 -26.09 1.31 17.67
C GLU A 123 -24.99 0.38 17.14
N LEU A 124 -25.09 -0.92 17.46
CA LEU A 124 -24.19 -1.95 16.94
C LEU A 124 -24.34 -2.11 15.43
N GLU A 125 -25.56 -2.16 14.90
CA GLU A 125 -25.82 -2.29 13.46
C GLU A 125 -25.32 -1.08 12.68
N LYS A 126 -25.53 0.13 13.20
CA LYS A 126 -24.92 1.34 12.64
C LYS A 126 -23.40 1.22 12.59
N SER A 127 -22.79 0.73 13.66
CA SER A 127 -21.34 0.53 13.72
C SER A 127 -20.85 -0.52 12.73
N ILE A 128 -21.57 -1.64 12.57
CA ILE A 128 -21.25 -2.67 11.56
C ILE A 128 -21.28 -2.08 10.14
N LYS A 129 -22.32 -1.29 9.83
CA LYS A 129 -22.47 -0.64 8.51
C LYS A 129 -21.31 0.31 8.23
N GLU A 130 -20.95 1.15 9.19
CA GLU A 130 -19.81 2.07 9.04
C GLU A 130 -18.46 1.33 8.88
N MET A 131 -18.27 0.18 9.54
CA MET A 131 -17.07 -0.64 9.38
C MET A 131 -17.02 -1.34 8.01
N HIS A 132 -18.17 -1.72 7.46
CA HIS A 132 -18.27 -2.35 6.14
C HIS A 132 -17.77 -1.42 5.03
N ASP A 133 -18.12 -0.14 5.09
CA ASP A 133 -17.62 0.86 4.14
C ASP A 133 -16.09 0.97 4.19
N LEU A 134 -15.52 0.94 5.40
CA LEU A 134 -14.07 0.96 5.61
C LEU A 134 -13.40 -0.31 5.11
N PHE A 135 -14.01 -1.48 5.34
CA PHE A 135 -13.49 -2.77 4.85
C PHE A 135 -13.47 -2.84 3.32
N THR A 136 -14.52 -2.33 2.66
CA THR A 136 -14.60 -2.30 1.20
C THR A 136 -13.49 -1.44 0.60
N ASP A 137 -13.21 -0.26 1.17
CA ASP A 137 -12.10 0.62 0.77
C ASP A 137 -10.72 -0.01 1.03
N LEU A 138 -10.59 -0.89 2.04
CA LEU A 138 -9.36 -1.64 2.27
C LEU A 138 -9.14 -2.77 1.28
N ALA A 139 -10.21 -3.46 0.89
CA ALA A 139 -10.14 -4.52 -0.11
C ALA A 139 -9.62 -3.96 -1.46
N THR A 140 -10.09 -2.78 -1.87
CA THR A 140 -9.59 -2.11 -3.07
C THR A 140 -8.13 -1.66 -2.91
N MET A 141 -7.76 -1.07 -1.77
CA MET A 141 -6.39 -0.62 -1.48
C MET A 141 -5.37 -1.76 -1.47
N VAL A 142 -5.75 -2.97 -1.02
CA VAL A 142 -4.84 -4.14 -1.05
C VAL A 142 -4.69 -4.70 -2.48
N HIS A 143 -5.75 -4.66 -3.28
CA HIS A 143 -5.74 -5.17 -4.65
C HIS A 143 -4.80 -4.37 -5.57
N THR A 144 -4.85 -3.03 -5.52
CA THR A 144 -4.02 -2.15 -6.34
C THR A 144 -2.52 -2.25 -6.05
N GLN A 145 -2.13 -2.67 -4.84
CA GLN A 145 -0.73 -2.75 -4.44
C GLN A 145 0.03 -3.96 -5.00
N GLY A 146 -0.67 -5.05 -5.34
CA GLY A 146 -0.05 -6.26 -5.88
C GLY A 146 0.61 -6.02 -7.23
N GLU A 147 -0.06 -5.27 -8.12
CA GLU A 147 0.48 -4.93 -9.44
C GLU A 147 1.67 -3.98 -9.35
N MET A 148 1.65 -3.05 -8.40
CA MET A 148 2.65 -2.01 -8.26
C MET A 148 4.02 -2.51 -7.77
N ILE A 149 4.03 -3.54 -6.90
CA ILE A 149 5.28 -4.17 -6.43
C ILE A 149 6.01 -4.82 -7.60
N ASN A 150 5.29 -5.55 -8.46
CA ASN A 150 5.87 -6.23 -9.62
C ASN A 150 6.52 -5.24 -10.60
N VAL A 151 5.90 -4.08 -10.84
CA VAL A 151 6.45 -3.03 -11.71
C VAL A 151 7.73 -2.42 -11.14
N ILE A 152 7.84 -2.26 -9.82
CA ILE A 152 9.05 -1.74 -9.18
C ILE A 152 10.18 -2.75 -9.25
N GLU A 153 9.90 -4.04 -9.01
CA GLU A 153 10.92 -5.09 -9.15
C GLU A 153 11.47 -5.13 -10.57
N TYR A 154 10.59 -5.07 -11.58
CA TYR A 154 10.98 -4.95 -12.97
C TYR A 154 11.88 -3.73 -13.23
N ASN A 155 11.49 -2.54 -12.75
CA ASN A 155 12.25 -1.30 -12.97
C ASN A 155 13.63 -1.29 -12.27
N ILE A 156 13.75 -1.90 -11.08
CA ILE A 156 15.04 -2.02 -10.35
C ILE A 156 15.96 -3.03 -11.01
N GLU A 157 15.44 -4.19 -11.42
CA GLU A 157 16.21 -5.20 -12.14
C GLU A 157 16.82 -4.61 -13.41
N HIS A 158 16.05 -3.81 -14.16
CA HIS A 158 16.50 -3.14 -15.37
C HIS A 158 17.40 -1.93 -15.09
N GLY A 159 17.21 -1.23 -13.97
CA GLY A 159 18.07 -0.13 -13.55
C GLY A 159 19.46 -0.60 -13.11
N THR A 160 19.53 -1.70 -12.35
CA THR A 160 20.79 -2.29 -11.87
C THR A 160 21.62 -2.88 -13.01
N THR A 161 20.99 -3.56 -13.96
CA THR A 161 21.65 -3.99 -15.21
C THR A 161 22.20 -2.80 -16.01
N LYS A 162 21.43 -1.72 -16.17
CA LYS A 162 21.92 -0.50 -16.87
C LYS A 162 23.14 0.15 -16.20
N VAL A 163 23.21 0.17 -14.88
CA VAL A 163 24.39 0.71 -14.16
C VAL A 163 25.59 -0.22 -14.30
N ALA A 164 25.38 -1.54 -14.23
CA ALA A 164 26.43 -2.53 -14.45
C ALA A 164 27.00 -2.43 -15.88
N ASP A 165 26.13 -2.38 -16.89
CA ASP A 165 26.51 -2.21 -18.29
C ASP A 165 27.27 -0.90 -18.50
N GLY A 166 26.76 0.21 -17.95
CA GLY A 166 27.43 1.51 -18.00
C GLY A 166 28.83 1.50 -17.40
N ASN A 167 29.05 0.78 -16.29
CA ASN A 167 30.37 0.63 -15.69
C ASN A 167 31.32 -0.18 -16.59
N THR A 168 30.84 -1.25 -17.24
CA THR A 168 31.65 -2.03 -18.18
C THR A 168 32.00 -1.21 -19.43
N GLU A 169 31.06 -0.44 -19.97
CA GLU A 169 31.29 0.42 -21.13
C GLU A 169 32.24 1.58 -20.79
N MET A 170 32.16 2.15 -19.58
CA MET A 170 33.10 3.17 -19.13
C MET A 170 34.53 2.60 -18.98
N SER A 171 34.67 1.38 -18.48
CA SER A 171 35.95 0.66 -18.41
C SER A 171 36.51 0.34 -19.80
N LYS A 172 35.68 -0.15 -20.73
CA LYS A 172 36.05 -0.35 -22.14
C LYS A 172 36.45 0.97 -22.82
N ALA A 173 35.74 2.06 -22.56
CA ALA A 173 36.06 3.37 -23.09
C ALA A 173 37.43 3.88 -22.57
N TYR A 174 37.72 3.66 -21.29
CA TYR A 174 39.02 4.02 -20.71
C TYR A 174 40.18 3.23 -21.34
N THR A 175 40.04 1.91 -21.50
CA THR A 175 41.06 1.06 -22.12
C THR A 175 41.27 1.40 -23.60
N LYS A 176 40.17 1.63 -24.35
CA LYS A 176 40.22 2.11 -25.74
C LYS A 176 40.92 3.47 -25.84
N LYS A 177 40.60 4.43 -24.97
CA LYS A 177 41.27 5.75 -24.90
C LYS A 177 42.78 5.63 -24.64
N LYS A 178 43.19 4.75 -23.72
CA LYS A 178 44.62 4.47 -23.45
C LYS A 178 45.34 3.86 -24.66
N SER A 179 44.70 2.93 -25.36
CA SER A 179 45.28 2.30 -26.56
C SER A 179 45.37 3.29 -27.74
N ALA A 180 44.36 4.14 -27.93
CA ALA A 180 44.34 5.17 -28.98
C ALA A 180 45.46 6.21 -28.79
N ARG A 181 45.71 6.64 -27.54
CA ARG A 181 46.84 7.53 -27.21
C ARG A 181 48.19 6.90 -27.57
N ARG A 182 48.39 5.61 -27.25
CA ARG A 182 49.61 4.89 -27.60
C ARG A 182 49.79 4.77 -29.12
N LYS A 183 48.72 4.41 -29.85
CA LYS A 183 48.75 4.34 -31.32
C LYS A 183 49.07 5.69 -31.95
N LYS A 184 48.48 6.79 -31.46
CA LYS A 184 48.78 8.15 -31.93
C LYS A 184 50.26 8.52 -31.74
N LEU A 185 50.85 8.13 -30.60
CA LEU A 185 52.28 8.36 -30.33
C LEU A 185 53.17 7.55 -31.28
N TRP A 186 52.86 6.27 -31.51
CA TRP A 186 53.60 5.45 -32.48
C TRP A 186 53.53 5.99 -33.91
N CYS A 187 52.35 6.44 -34.36
CA CYS A 187 52.22 7.10 -35.66
C CYS A 187 53.06 8.38 -35.73
N PHE A 188 53.08 9.19 -34.67
CA PHE A 188 53.88 10.42 -34.62
C PHE A 188 55.39 10.13 -34.71
N ILE A 189 55.89 9.13 -33.98
CA ILE A 189 57.29 8.69 -34.05
C ILE A 189 57.64 8.20 -35.46
N LEU A 190 56.77 7.39 -36.07
CA LEU A 190 56.98 6.87 -37.42
C LEU A 190 57.08 8.00 -38.46
N VAL A 191 56.22 9.01 -38.38
CA VAL A 191 56.28 10.18 -39.26
C VAL A 191 57.60 10.96 -39.07
N LEU A 192 58.06 11.16 -37.83
CA LEU A 192 59.34 11.81 -37.56
C LEU A 192 60.53 11.04 -38.14
N CYS A 193 60.53 9.71 -38.03
CA CYS A 193 61.59 8.87 -38.61
C CYS A 193 61.65 9.02 -40.14
N ILE A 194 60.50 9.01 -40.83
CA ILE A 194 60.45 9.18 -42.29
C ILE A 194 61.01 10.55 -42.70
N VAL A 195 60.59 11.62 -42.02
CA VAL A 195 61.11 12.98 -42.30
C VAL A 195 62.62 13.05 -42.09
N GLY A 196 63.13 12.45 -41.02
CA GLY A 196 64.57 12.39 -40.74
C GLY A 196 65.37 11.68 -41.84
N ILE A 197 64.86 10.57 -42.37
CA ILE A 197 65.51 9.83 -43.47
C ILE A 197 65.54 10.68 -44.75
N ILE A 198 64.45 11.37 -45.08
CA ILE A 198 64.39 12.25 -46.26
C ILE A 198 65.42 13.38 -46.14
N LEU A 199 65.49 14.03 -44.97
CA LEU A 199 66.47 15.11 -44.74
C LEU A 199 67.91 14.61 -44.84
N ALA A 200 68.21 13.42 -44.27
CA ALA A 200 69.54 12.82 -44.38
C ALA A 200 69.91 12.48 -45.83
N TYR A 201 68.96 11.95 -46.61
CA TYR A 201 69.15 11.67 -48.03
C TYR A 201 69.44 12.96 -48.82
N VAL A 202 68.66 14.02 -48.60
CA VAL A 202 68.87 15.31 -49.26
C VAL A 202 70.23 15.90 -48.89
N ALA A 203 70.60 15.89 -47.61
CA ALA A 203 71.90 16.39 -47.15
C ALA A 203 73.07 15.60 -47.75
N LEU A 204 72.96 14.27 -47.82
CA LEU A 204 73.97 13.43 -48.46
C LEU A 204 74.09 13.75 -49.96
N HIS A 205 72.96 13.89 -50.65
CA HIS A 205 72.93 14.24 -52.06
C HIS A 205 73.56 15.62 -52.32
N THR A 206 73.26 16.63 -51.49
CA THR A 206 73.87 17.97 -51.63
C THR A 206 75.38 17.92 -51.37
N LEU A 207 75.84 17.18 -50.35
CA LEU A 207 77.27 17.03 -50.07
C LEU A 207 78.01 16.34 -51.22
N ILE A 208 77.47 15.25 -51.77
CA ILE A 208 78.06 14.55 -52.92
C ILE A 208 78.12 15.48 -54.14
N THR A 209 77.05 16.23 -54.41
CA THR A 209 77.00 17.18 -55.53
C THR A 209 78.07 18.27 -55.35
N SER A 210 78.22 18.83 -54.14
CA SER A 210 79.25 19.83 -53.85
C SER A 210 80.68 19.30 -54.00
N ILE A 211 80.93 18.04 -53.61
CA ILE A 211 82.25 17.40 -53.79
C ILE A 211 82.60 17.22 -55.27
N PHE A 212 81.62 16.88 -56.11
CA PHE A 212 81.83 16.62 -57.54
C PHE A 212 81.85 17.89 -58.40
N THR A 213 81.42 19.04 -57.86
CA THR A 213 81.39 20.34 -58.54
C THR A 213 82.67 21.16 -58.28
N PHE A 214 83.63 20.62 -57.52
CA PHE A 214 84.95 21.21 -57.25
C PHE A 214 86.04 20.44 -58.01
#